data_AF-A0A259JAH0-F1
#
_entry.id   AF-A0A259JAH0-F1
#
_cell.length_a   1.000
_cell.length_b   1.000
_cell.length_c   1.000
_cell.angle_alpha   90.00
_cell.angle_beta   90.00
_cell.angle_gamma   90.00
#
_symmetry.space_group_name_H-M   'P 1'
#
loop_
_entity.id
_entity.type
_entity.pdbx_description
1 polymer ?
#
loop_
_entity_poly.entity_id
_entity_poly.type
_entity_poly.pdbx_seq_one_letter_code
_entity_poly.pdbx_strand_id
1 'polypeptide(L)'
;FAVEAQRGLGLAMMRVLGFDFERGRLDVSAHPFCGGADNDVRITTHYDEADFARAFMGVMHETGHALYEQGRPQAYIHQPVGQARSMSVHESQSLLMEMQACRSREFITFAAPKMREAFGGSGPAWEAEAILRHYTQVKRGFIRIEADEATYPAHIILRYRLEKAMIGGDLALADLPGAWNDGMQELLGITPPNDRVGCLQDIHWPSGGWGYFPTYTLGAMTAAQLFDAAKRADGDVLPGIARGDFGPVVRWLRSNIHEQGSLHETDDLLTRATGRPLDASVFITHLRRRYLGEE
;
A
#
# COMPACT_ATOMS: atom_id res chain seq x y z
N PHE A 1 -1.58 5.09 23.25
CA PHE A 1 -1.92 3.73 22.80
C PHE A 1 -0.76 2.80 23.10
N ALA A 2 -0.88 1.96 24.14
CA ALA A 2 0.23 1.10 24.58
C ALA A 2 0.71 0.17 23.45
N VAL A 3 2.03 0.07 23.25
CA VAL A 3 2.65 -0.71 22.16
C VAL A 3 2.17 -2.16 22.13
N GLU A 4 2.06 -2.83 23.27
CA GLU A 4 1.62 -4.23 23.33
C GLU A 4 0.18 -4.41 22.84
N ALA A 5 -0.71 -3.45 23.10
CA ALA A 5 -2.07 -3.46 22.58
C ALA A 5 -2.10 -3.25 21.05
N GLN A 6 -1.24 -2.37 20.52
CA GLN A 6 -1.07 -2.21 19.08
C GLN A 6 -0.58 -3.51 18.42
N ARG A 7 0.42 -4.15 19.02
CA ARG A 7 0.96 -5.43 18.56
C ARG A 7 -0.10 -6.53 18.58
N GLY A 8 -0.84 -6.67 19.67
CA GLY A 8 -1.92 -7.65 19.81
C GLY A 8 -3.01 -7.46 18.74
N LEU A 9 -3.45 -6.22 18.52
CA LEU A 9 -4.42 -5.87 17.48
C LEU A 9 -3.87 -6.17 16.07
N GLY A 10 -2.62 -5.78 15.79
CA GLY A 10 -1.96 -6.03 14.51
C GLY A 10 -1.88 -7.52 14.19
N LEU A 11 -1.38 -8.33 15.13
CA LEU A 11 -1.31 -9.79 14.98
C LEU A 11 -2.69 -10.43 14.77
N ALA A 12 -3.73 -9.95 15.47
CA ALA A 12 -5.09 -10.43 15.27
C ALA A 12 -5.59 -10.13 13.84
N MET A 13 -5.32 -8.93 13.31
CA MET A 13 -5.73 -8.56 11.96
C MET A 13 -4.91 -9.26 10.88
N MET A 14 -3.62 -9.50 11.09
CA MET A 14 -2.82 -10.33 10.18
C MET A 14 -3.44 -11.71 9.96
N ARG A 15 -3.94 -12.36 11.03
CA ARG A 15 -4.64 -13.65 10.92
C ARG A 15 -5.95 -13.53 10.13
N VAL A 16 -6.70 -12.45 10.34
CA VAL A 16 -7.94 -12.15 9.59
C VAL A 16 -7.65 -12.00 8.09
N LEU A 17 -6.54 -11.35 7.73
CA LEU A 17 -6.09 -11.19 6.35
C LEU A 17 -5.54 -12.49 5.73
N GLY A 18 -5.29 -13.53 6.54
CA GLY A 18 -4.81 -14.83 6.07
C GLY A 18 -3.28 -15.00 6.09
N PHE A 19 -2.55 -14.19 6.87
CA PHE A 19 -1.11 -14.36 7.06
C PHE A 19 -0.80 -15.69 7.77
N ASP A 20 0.13 -16.46 7.21
CA ASP A 20 0.60 -17.73 7.80
C ASP A 20 1.77 -17.48 8.75
N PHE A 21 1.51 -17.61 10.05
CA PHE A 21 2.51 -17.42 11.11
C PHE A 21 3.48 -18.60 11.29
N GLU A 22 3.22 -19.75 10.68
CA GLU A 22 4.21 -20.84 10.63
C GLU A 22 5.30 -20.56 9.59
N ARG A 23 5.03 -19.63 8.66
CA ARG A 23 5.92 -19.21 7.57
C ARG A 23 6.26 -17.73 7.63
N GLY A 24 6.22 -17.14 8.83
CA GLY A 24 6.48 -15.72 8.99
C GLY A 24 6.24 -15.15 10.37
N ARG A 25 6.63 -13.90 10.58
CA ARG A 25 6.44 -13.18 11.86
C ARG A 25 6.46 -11.66 11.69
N LEU A 26 5.98 -10.97 12.73
CA LEU A 26 5.98 -9.51 12.86
C LEU A 26 7.00 -9.06 13.91
N ASP A 27 7.84 -8.10 13.53
CA ASP A 27 8.87 -7.47 14.38
C ASP A 27 8.85 -5.94 14.31
N VAL A 28 9.77 -5.28 15.03
CA VAL A 28 9.91 -3.82 15.05
C VAL A 28 11.17 -3.39 14.30
N SER A 29 11.04 -2.36 13.46
CA SER A 29 12.16 -1.68 12.81
C SER A 29 11.96 -0.16 12.78
N ALA A 30 12.96 0.58 12.32
CA ALA A 30 12.86 2.03 12.11
C ALA A 30 11.95 2.37 10.91
N HIS A 31 12.06 1.59 9.83
CA HIS A 31 11.22 1.69 8.64
C HIS A 31 10.57 0.32 8.40
N PRO A 32 9.23 0.23 8.38
CA PRO A 32 8.53 -1.01 8.03
C PRO A 32 9.00 -1.56 6.68
N PHE A 33 9.12 -2.88 6.59
CA PHE A 33 9.39 -3.58 5.34
C PHE A 33 8.92 -5.05 5.43
N CYS A 34 8.79 -5.68 4.26
CA CYS A 34 8.61 -7.10 4.09
C CYS A 34 9.86 -7.71 3.44
N GLY A 35 10.31 -8.85 3.95
CA GLY A 35 11.46 -9.58 3.42
C GLY A 35 11.54 -10.98 4.01
N GLY A 36 12.72 -11.60 3.92
CA GLY A 36 12.95 -12.95 4.43
C GLY A 36 13.43 -13.92 3.35
N ALA A 37 13.02 -15.18 3.44
CA ALA A 37 13.39 -16.25 2.52
C ALA A 37 12.15 -17.04 2.07
N ASP A 38 12.35 -18.00 1.16
CA ASP A 38 11.30 -18.91 0.74
C ASP A 38 10.73 -19.66 1.96
N ASN A 39 9.42 -19.55 2.18
CA ASN A 39 8.71 -20.13 3.33
C ASN A 39 9.08 -19.53 4.72
N ASP A 40 9.77 -18.39 4.76
CA ASP A 40 10.02 -17.59 5.97
C ASP A 40 9.91 -16.10 5.63
N VAL A 41 8.66 -15.61 5.55
CA VAL A 41 8.33 -14.24 5.15
C VAL A 41 8.09 -13.39 6.38
N ARG A 42 8.99 -12.43 6.62
CA ARG A 42 8.99 -11.59 7.81
C ARG A 42 8.57 -10.18 7.44
N ILE A 43 7.81 -9.56 8.33
CA ILE A 43 7.42 -8.17 8.21
C ILE A 43 7.79 -7.41 9.47
N THR A 44 8.01 -6.12 9.33
CA THR A 44 8.28 -5.24 10.46
C THR A 44 7.28 -4.09 10.51
N THR A 45 7.12 -3.48 11.68
CA THR A 45 6.33 -2.26 11.87
C THR A 45 7.05 -1.28 12.79
N HIS A 46 6.51 -0.08 12.90
CA HIS A 46 6.96 0.95 13.82
C HIS A 46 5.75 1.48 14.61
N TYR A 47 5.75 1.28 15.92
CA TYR A 47 4.65 1.70 16.80
C TYR A 47 4.85 3.12 17.28
N ASP A 48 3.75 3.87 17.38
CA ASP A 48 3.70 5.21 17.96
C ASP A 48 2.64 5.23 19.07
N GLU A 49 3.05 5.53 20.30
CA GLU A 49 2.10 5.59 21.42
C GLU A 49 1.12 6.77 21.29
N ALA A 50 1.43 7.79 20.50
CA ALA A 50 0.53 8.91 20.22
C ALA A 50 -0.54 8.55 19.18
N ASP A 51 -0.24 7.64 18.24
CA ASP A 51 -1.12 7.28 17.14
C ASP A 51 -0.96 5.81 16.73
N PHE A 52 -1.94 4.98 17.08
CA PHE A 52 -1.95 3.56 16.68
C PHE A 52 -2.31 3.34 15.21
N ALA A 53 -3.01 4.30 14.58
CA ALA A 53 -3.60 4.12 13.26
C ALA A 53 -2.52 3.95 12.19
N ARG A 54 -1.40 4.67 12.33
CA ARG A 54 -0.21 4.56 11.48
C ARG A 54 0.38 3.15 11.52
N ALA A 55 0.67 2.64 12.71
CA ALA A 55 1.25 1.30 12.87
C ALA A 55 0.29 0.21 12.41
N PHE A 56 -1.00 0.38 12.69
CA PHE A 56 -2.05 -0.56 12.29
C PHE A 56 -2.13 -0.71 10.76
N MET A 57 -2.22 0.41 10.02
CA MET A 57 -2.25 0.36 8.55
C MET A 57 -0.91 -0.08 7.96
N GLY A 58 0.22 0.29 8.59
CA GLY A 58 1.53 -0.23 8.22
C GLY A 58 1.60 -1.76 8.30
N VAL A 59 1.05 -2.38 9.35
CA VAL A 59 0.97 -3.84 9.43
C VAL A 59 0.10 -4.41 8.30
N MET A 60 -1.02 -3.78 7.95
CA MET A 60 -1.88 -4.25 6.84
C MET A 60 -1.16 -4.16 5.50
N HIS A 61 -0.40 -3.08 5.28
CA HIS A 61 0.44 -2.86 4.11
C HIS A 61 1.47 -3.98 3.96
N GLU A 62 2.31 -4.20 4.98
CA GLU A 62 3.33 -5.24 4.92
C GLU A 62 2.73 -6.65 4.86
N THR A 63 1.55 -6.85 5.45
CA THR A 63 0.81 -8.11 5.30
C THR A 63 0.43 -8.37 3.85
N GLY A 64 0.04 -7.36 3.06
CA GLY A 64 -0.25 -7.54 1.65
C GLY A 64 0.97 -7.97 0.83
N HIS A 65 2.14 -7.38 1.11
CA HIS A 65 3.41 -7.87 0.55
C HIS A 65 3.67 -9.33 0.94
N ALA A 66 3.55 -9.65 2.22
CA ALA A 66 3.82 -10.98 2.71
C ALA A 66 2.85 -12.02 2.15
N LEU A 67 1.58 -11.65 1.96
CA LEU A 67 0.61 -12.50 1.31
C LEU A 67 1.08 -12.82 -0.10
N TYR A 68 1.58 -11.88 -0.90
CA TYR A 68 2.13 -12.19 -2.22
C TYR A 68 3.24 -13.24 -2.13
N GLU A 69 4.26 -12.98 -1.31
CA GLU A 69 5.41 -13.85 -1.11
C GLU A 69 5.01 -15.27 -0.65
N GLN A 70 4.09 -15.37 0.32
CA GLN A 70 3.66 -16.64 0.90
C GLN A 70 2.91 -17.57 -0.06
N GLY A 71 2.48 -17.09 -1.22
CA GLY A 71 1.90 -17.98 -2.24
C GLY A 71 2.37 -17.66 -3.64
N ARG A 72 3.65 -17.30 -3.75
CA ARG A 72 4.44 -17.63 -4.92
C ARG A 72 4.38 -19.15 -5.19
N PRO A 73 4.48 -19.59 -6.45
CA PRO A 73 4.24 -20.99 -6.83
C PRO A 73 5.29 -21.92 -6.23
N GLN A 74 4.86 -22.79 -5.29
CA GLN A 74 5.76 -23.66 -4.53
C GLN A 74 6.58 -24.61 -5.41
N ALA A 75 5.99 -25.12 -6.50
CA ALA A 75 6.68 -25.99 -7.45
C ALA A 75 7.88 -25.31 -8.15
N TYR A 76 7.88 -23.97 -8.20
CA TYR A 76 8.89 -23.16 -8.89
C TYR A 76 9.59 -22.17 -7.97
N ILE A 77 9.46 -22.31 -6.65
CA ILE A 77 9.87 -21.28 -5.68
C ILE A 77 11.35 -20.88 -5.79
N HIS A 78 12.20 -21.83 -6.18
CA HIS A 78 13.65 -21.63 -6.39
C HIS A 78 14.04 -21.34 -7.85
N GLN A 79 13.07 -21.15 -8.75
CA GLN A 79 13.31 -20.84 -10.16
C GLN A 79 12.95 -19.38 -10.45
N PRO A 80 13.57 -18.72 -11.46
CA PRO A 80 13.24 -17.36 -11.82
C PRO A 80 11.74 -17.12 -12.08
N VAL A 81 11.07 -18.11 -12.68
CA VAL A 81 9.62 -18.06 -12.95
C VAL A 81 8.78 -18.01 -11.67
N GLY A 82 9.28 -18.49 -10.54
CA GLY A 82 8.59 -18.43 -9.25
C GLY A 82 8.88 -17.18 -8.42
N GLN A 83 9.66 -16.23 -8.93
CA GLN A 83 9.92 -14.95 -8.25
C GLN A 83 8.73 -13.99 -8.41
N ALA A 84 8.61 -13.03 -7.48
CA ALA A 84 7.66 -11.94 -7.62
C ALA A 84 7.93 -11.12 -8.89
N ARG A 85 6.87 -10.70 -9.58
CA ARG A 85 6.97 -10.20 -10.95
C ARG A 85 7.77 -8.90 -11.07
N SER A 86 7.37 -7.88 -10.32
CA SER A 86 7.99 -6.55 -10.36
C SER A 86 7.65 -5.79 -9.09
N MET A 87 8.39 -4.72 -8.80
CA MET A 87 8.09 -3.87 -7.65
C MET A 87 6.69 -3.25 -7.72
N SER A 88 6.19 -2.92 -8.92
CA SER A 88 4.83 -2.39 -9.07
C SER A 88 3.77 -3.44 -8.76
N VAL A 89 3.95 -4.69 -9.20
CA VAL A 89 3.03 -5.78 -8.83
C VAL A 89 3.14 -6.07 -7.35
N HIS A 90 4.34 -6.05 -6.78
CA HIS A 90 4.56 -6.29 -5.35
C HIS A 90 3.89 -5.22 -4.48
N GLU A 91 4.07 -3.94 -4.82
CA GLU A 91 3.40 -2.78 -4.19
C GLU A 91 1.89 -2.81 -4.38
N SER A 92 1.41 -3.33 -5.51
CA SER A 92 -0.04 -3.45 -5.70
C SER A 92 -0.68 -4.39 -4.68
N GLN A 93 0.04 -5.40 -4.17
CA GLN A 93 -0.51 -6.32 -3.17
C GLN A 93 -0.57 -5.69 -1.78
N SER A 94 0.44 -4.90 -1.39
CA SER A 94 0.39 -4.13 -0.13
C SER A 94 -0.71 -3.08 -0.16
N LEU A 95 -0.79 -2.29 -1.23
CA LEU A 95 -1.80 -1.25 -1.40
C LEU A 95 -3.21 -1.81 -1.61
N LEU A 96 -3.35 -3.00 -2.19
CA LEU A 96 -4.66 -3.66 -2.26
C LEU A 96 -5.17 -3.99 -0.86
N MET A 97 -4.33 -4.57 0.00
CA MET A 97 -4.74 -4.87 1.37
C MET A 97 -4.92 -3.59 2.19
N GLU A 98 -3.96 -2.69 2.22
CA GLU A 98 -4.04 -1.46 3.01
C GLU A 98 -5.09 -0.49 2.47
N MET A 99 -4.90 0.00 1.25
CA MET A 99 -5.67 1.11 0.70
C MET A 99 -7.01 0.67 0.15
N GLN A 100 -7.11 -0.49 -0.51
CA GLN A 100 -8.38 -0.90 -1.13
C GLN A 100 -9.29 -1.61 -0.12
N ALA A 101 -8.78 -2.64 0.58
CA ALA A 101 -9.58 -3.47 1.47
C ALA A 101 -9.67 -2.90 2.90
N CYS A 102 -8.55 -2.62 3.57
CA CYS A 102 -8.54 -2.24 4.99
C CYS A 102 -8.97 -0.79 5.26
N ARG A 103 -8.99 0.08 4.24
CA ARG A 103 -9.63 1.42 4.33
C ARG A 103 -11.04 1.45 3.75
N SER A 104 -11.62 0.30 3.42
CA SER A 104 -13.03 0.21 3.00
C SER A 104 -13.98 0.41 4.18
N ARG A 105 -15.22 0.81 3.88
CA ARG A 105 -16.28 0.93 4.90
C ARG A 105 -16.55 -0.44 5.53
N GLU A 106 -16.57 -1.48 4.73
CA GLU A 106 -16.79 -2.88 5.11
C GLU A 106 -15.78 -3.32 6.18
N PHE A 107 -14.48 -3.11 5.93
CA PHE A 107 -13.45 -3.49 6.89
C PHE A 107 -13.50 -2.62 8.14
N ILE A 108 -13.64 -1.30 8.00
CA ILE A 108 -13.64 -0.40 9.16
C ILE A 108 -14.84 -0.68 10.07
N THR A 109 -16.02 -1.02 9.52
CA THR A 109 -17.17 -1.47 10.31
C THR A 109 -16.86 -2.75 11.09
N PHE A 110 -16.16 -3.71 10.48
CA PHE A 110 -15.72 -4.93 11.16
C PHE A 110 -14.65 -4.67 12.24
N ALA A 111 -13.67 -3.82 11.95
CA ALA A 111 -12.47 -3.64 12.77
C ALA A 111 -12.66 -2.64 13.91
N ALA A 112 -13.52 -1.64 13.75
CA ALA A 112 -13.81 -0.62 14.77
C ALA A 112 -14.11 -1.18 16.17
N PRO A 113 -15.00 -2.18 16.36
CA PRO A 113 -15.25 -2.74 17.69
C PRO A 113 -14.00 -3.39 18.31
N LYS A 114 -13.12 -3.99 17.48
CA LYS A 114 -11.86 -4.62 17.93
C LYS A 114 -10.81 -3.59 18.31
N MET A 115 -10.72 -2.50 17.54
CA MET A 115 -9.87 -1.34 17.88
C MET A 115 -10.31 -0.74 19.22
N ARG A 116 -11.62 -0.52 19.40
CA ARG A 116 -12.20 0.00 20.63
C ARG A 116 -11.89 -0.89 21.82
N GLU A 117 -12.10 -2.20 21.69
CA GLU A 117 -11.79 -3.17 22.73
C GLU A 117 -10.29 -3.18 23.10
N ALA A 118 -9.40 -3.22 22.10
CA ALA A 118 -7.95 -3.29 22.31
C ALA A 118 -7.39 -2.12 23.13
N PHE A 119 -8.00 -0.94 23.04
CA PHE A 119 -7.54 0.27 23.72
C PHE A 119 -8.45 0.75 24.84
N GLY A 120 -9.49 -0.01 25.21
CA GLY A 120 -10.48 0.41 26.21
C GLY A 120 -11.19 1.71 25.81
N GLY A 121 -11.33 1.95 24.50
CA GLY A 121 -11.92 3.15 23.94
C GLY A 121 -13.42 3.25 24.21
N SER A 122 -13.93 4.48 24.29
CA SER A 122 -15.38 4.73 24.43
C SER A 122 -15.80 6.05 23.77
N GLY A 123 -17.07 6.15 23.41
CA GLY A 123 -17.66 7.34 22.81
C GLY A 123 -17.54 7.43 21.29
N PRO A 124 -18.06 8.51 20.67
CA PRO A 124 -18.28 8.60 19.23
C PRO A 124 -17.02 8.49 18.36
N ALA A 125 -15.85 8.84 18.89
CA ALA A 125 -14.58 8.77 18.17
C ALA A 125 -14.15 7.32 17.84
N TRP A 126 -14.70 6.34 18.54
CA TRP A 126 -14.40 4.92 18.36
C TRP A 126 -15.41 4.19 17.47
N GLU A 127 -16.41 4.91 16.95
CA GLU A 127 -17.37 4.35 16.00
C GLU A 127 -16.80 4.32 14.59
N ALA A 128 -17.23 3.34 13.79
CA ALA A 128 -16.69 3.08 12.45
C ALA A 128 -16.67 4.33 11.55
N GLU A 129 -17.71 5.17 11.62
CA GLU A 129 -17.80 6.39 10.82
C GLU A 129 -16.77 7.46 11.22
N ALA A 130 -16.38 7.54 12.49
CA ALA A 130 -15.33 8.46 12.92
C ALA A 130 -13.95 7.97 12.46
N ILE A 131 -13.71 6.67 12.58
CA ILE A 131 -12.47 6.03 12.12
C ILE A 131 -12.33 6.13 10.59
N LEU A 132 -13.42 5.89 9.85
CA LEU A 132 -13.44 6.03 8.40
C LEU A 132 -13.06 7.45 7.98
N ARG A 133 -13.68 8.47 8.59
CA ARG A 133 -13.36 9.87 8.32
C ARG A 133 -11.92 10.23 8.63
N HIS A 134 -11.33 9.63 9.65
CA HIS A 134 -9.91 9.79 9.96
C HIS A 134 -9.04 9.23 8.83
N TYR A 135 -9.32 8.02 8.36
CA TYR A 135 -8.55 7.38 7.28
C TYR A 135 -8.76 7.99 5.89
N THR A 136 -9.84 8.74 5.67
CA THR A 136 -10.15 9.43 4.41
C THR A 136 -9.84 10.93 4.45
N GLN A 137 -9.06 11.40 5.42
CA GLN A 137 -8.63 12.79 5.44
C GLN A 137 -7.65 13.07 4.29
N VAL A 138 -7.90 14.14 3.53
CA VAL A 138 -7.00 14.62 2.47
C VAL A 138 -6.31 15.89 2.96
N LYS A 139 -4.98 15.90 2.91
CA LYS A 139 -4.17 17.04 3.34
C LYS A 139 -2.87 17.10 2.57
N ARG A 140 -2.64 18.25 1.94
CA ARG A 140 -1.33 18.57 1.34
C ARG A 140 -0.25 18.57 2.43
N GLY A 141 0.81 17.80 2.19
CA GLY A 141 1.95 17.68 3.09
C GLY A 141 3.26 17.57 2.31
N PHE A 142 4.39 17.70 3.01
CA PHE A 142 5.70 17.62 2.37
C PHE A 142 6.23 16.19 2.25
N ILE A 143 5.85 15.32 3.19
CA ILE A 143 6.42 13.99 3.37
C ILE A 143 5.61 12.96 2.60
N ARG A 144 6.24 12.34 1.59
CA ARG A 144 5.59 11.37 0.69
C ARG A 144 4.98 10.18 1.42
N ILE A 145 5.71 9.61 2.39
CA ILE A 145 5.25 8.43 3.16
C ILE A 145 4.09 8.74 4.13
N GLU A 146 3.74 10.02 4.28
CA GLU A 146 2.62 10.48 5.11
C GLU A 146 1.47 11.06 4.26
N ALA A 147 1.61 11.07 2.94
CA ALA A 147 0.62 11.62 2.02
C ALA A 147 -0.62 10.71 1.95
N ASP A 148 -1.79 11.34 1.81
CA ASP A 148 -3.05 10.64 1.59
C ASP A 148 -3.14 10.07 0.16
N GLU A 149 -4.10 9.16 -0.07
CA GLU A 149 -4.26 8.44 -1.35
C GLU A 149 -4.45 9.38 -2.55
N ALA A 150 -5.03 10.57 -2.35
CA ALA A 150 -5.30 11.53 -3.43
C ALA A 150 -4.09 12.42 -3.74
N THR A 151 -3.28 12.78 -2.73
CA THR A 151 -2.09 13.62 -2.91
C THR A 151 -0.82 12.81 -3.19
N TYR A 152 -0.75 11.55 -2.77
CA TYR A 152 0.41 10.67 -2.96
C TYR A 152 0.93 10.62 -4.40
N PRO A 153 0.10 10.47 -5.45
CA PRO A 153 0.60 10.43 -6.84
C PRO A 153 1.38 11.67 -7.26
N ALA A 154 1.06 12.86 -6.73
CA ALA A 154 1.79 14.09 -7.02
C ALA A 154 3.25 14.02 -6.54
N HIS A 155 3.49 13.43 -5.37
CA HIS A 155 4.84 13.23 -4.85
C HIS A 155 5.68 12.32 -5.76
N ILE A 156 5.07 11.29 -6.34
CA ILE A 156 5.73 10.36 -7.27
C ILE A 156 6.00 11.02 -8.62
N ILE A 157 5.01 11.75 -9.16
CA ILE A 157 5.17 12.50 -10.42
C ILE A 157 6.33 13.49 -10.33
N LEU A 158 6.44 14.22 -9.20
CA LEU A 158 7.56 15.13 -8.97
C LEU A 158 8.91 14.42 -9.11
N ARG A 159 9.10 13.32 -8.36
CA ARG A 159 10.36 12.56 -8.36
C ARG A 159 10.67 12.00 -9.74
N TYR A 160 9.67 11.44 -10.43
CA TYR A 160 9.85 10.93 -11.78
C TYR A 160 10.27 12.01 -12.78
N ARG A 161 9.66 13.20 -12.73
CA ARG A 161 10.04 14.35 -13.58
C ARG A 161 11.48 14.79 -13.31
N LEU A 162 11.86 14.89 -12.03
CA LEU A 162 13.21 15.26 -11.63
C LEU A 162 14.24 14.20 -12.03
N GLU A 163 13.94 12.91 -11.85
CA GLU A 163 14.79 11.81 -12.31
C GLU A 163 15.02 11.87 -13.83
N LYS A 164 13.96 12.05 -14.61
CA LYS A 164 14.09 12.19 -16.07
C LYS A 164 14.95 13.38 -16.46
N ALA A 165 14.76 14.53 -15.83
CA ALA A 165 15.53 15.74 -16.15
C ALA A 165 17.02 15.57 -15.78
N MET A 166 17.32 14.98 -14.62
CA MET A 166 18.71 14.72 -14.21
C MET A 166 19.39 13.69 -15.11
N ILE A 167 18.72 12.57 -15.43
CA ILE A 167 19.26 11.52 -16.30
C ILE A 167 19.41 12.03 -17.74
N GLY A 168 18.47 12.86 -18.21
CA GLY A 168 18.52 13.47 -19.54
C GLY A 168 19.58 14.58 -19.69
N GLY A 169 20.14 15.08 -18.59
CA GLY A 169 21.08 16.20 -18.59
C GLY A 169 20.43 17.58 -18.63
N ASP A 170 19.09 17.65 -18.53
CA ASP A 170 18.32 18.89 -18.53
C ASP A 170 18.30 19.59 -17.16
N LEU A 171 18.71 18.88 -16.09
CA LEU A 171 18.78 19.41 -14.72
C LEU A 171 20.14 19.04 -14.08
N ALA A 172 20.92 20.05 -13.70
CA ALA A 172 22.12 19.83 -12.90
C ALA A 172 21.75 19.48 -11.45
N LEU A 173 22.53 18.60 -10.82
CA LEU A 173 22.29 18.17 -9.43
C LEU A 173 22.27 19.36 -8.44
N ALA A 174 23.07 20.39 -8.68
CA ALA A 174 23.11 21.58 -7.83
C ALA A 174 21.80 22.37 -7.82
N ASP A 175 20.99 22.24 -8.87
CA ASP A 175 19.70 22.94 -9.02
C ASP A 175 18.51 22.12 -8.49
N LEU A 176 18.75 20.88 -8.06
CA LEU A 176 17.71 19.98 -7.55
C LEU A 176 16.88 20.58 -6.40
N PRO A 177 17.45 21.29 -5.40
CA PRO A 177 16.64 21.91 -4.35
C PRO A 177 15.62 22.93 -4.89
N GLY A 178 16.03 23.75 -5.87
CA GLY A 178 15.16 24.73 -6.51
C GLY A 178 14.06 24.06 -7.34
N ALA A 179 14.45 23.14 -8.23
CA ALA A 179 13.51 22.40 -9.07
C ALA A 179 12.50 21.58 -8.25
N TRP A 180 12.92 21.04 -7.10
CA TRP A 180 12.04 20.38 -6.16
C TRP A 180 10.96 21.32 -5.62
N ASN A 181 11.37 22.51 -5.16
CA ASN A 181 10.47 23.50 -4.59
C ASN A 181 9.44 23.97 -5.63
N ASP A 182 9.88 24.25 -6.85
CA ASP A 182 9.00 24.65 -7.96
C ASP A 182 7.97 23.55 -8.27
N GLY A 183 8.41 22.29 -8.34
CA GLY A 183 7.52 21.16 -8.61
C GLY A 183 6.55 20.85 -7.47
N MET A 184 6.96 21.02 -6.20
CA MET A 184 6.03 20.93 -5.05
C MET A 184 4.97 22.04 -5.10
N GLN A 185 5.36 23.26 -5.47
CA GLN A 185 4.44 24.38 -5.63
C GLN A 185 3.48 24.17 -6.81
N GLU A 186 3.96 23.66 -7.95
CA GLU A 186 3.14 23.32 -9.12
C GLU A 186 2.08 22.26 -8.80
N LEU A 187 2.51 21.15 -8.21
CA LEU A 187 1.67 19.95 -8.05
C LEU A 187 0.80 20.00 -6.78
N LEU A 188 1.29 20.58 -5.70
CA LEU A 188 0.64 20.57 -4.38
C LEU A 188 0.39 21.97 -3.81
N GLY A 189 0.90 23.05 -4.42
CA GLY A 189 0.68 24.42 -3.95
C GLY A 189 1.41 24.75 -2.65
N ILE A 190 2.45 23.99 -2.29
CA ILE A 190 3.22 24.16 -1.05
C ILE A 190 4.72 24.08 -1.34
N THR A 191 5.53 24.78 -0.55
CA THR A 191 7.00 24.77 -0.67
C THR A 191 7.62 24.27 0.65
N PRO A 192 8.52 23.27 0.62
CA PRO A 192 9.23 22.81 1.80
C PRO A 192 10.04 23.95 2.46
N PRO A 193 10.04 24.08 3.80
CA PRO A 193 10.82 25.12 4.49
C PRO A 193 12.33 24.87 4.51
N ASN A 194 12.78 23.66 4.16
CA ASN A 194 14.19 23.26 4.09
C ASN A 194 14.32 21.90 3.36
N ASP A 195 15.54 21.56 2.95
CA ASP A 195 15.83 20.37 2.15
C ASP A 195 15.59 19.05 2.90
N ARG A 196 15.68 19.04 4.23
CA ARG A 196 15.41 17.85 5.07
C ARG A 196 13.99 17.32 4.86
N VAL A 197 13.02 18.22 4.67
CA VAL A 197 11.62 17.87 4.32
C VAL A 197 11.32 18.17 2.85
N GLY A 198 12.35 18.48 2.06
CA GLY A 198 12.33 18.68 0.62
C GLY A 198 13.02 17.53 -0.10
N CYS A 199 13.99 17.83 -0.96
CA CYS A 199 14.68 16.86 -1.81
C CYS A 199 15.48 15.79 -1.06
N LEU A 200 15.81 15.98 0.23
CA LEU A 200 16.55 15.02 1.05
C LEU A 200 15.64 14.11 1.90
N GLN A 201 14.32 14.19 1.74
CA GLN A 201 13.38 13.44 2.59
C GLN A 201 13.39 11.92 2.34
N ASP A 202 13.86 11.47 1.17
CA ASP A 202 13.82 10.07 0.75
C ASP A 202 15.23 9.52 0.55
N ILE A 203 15.42 8.25 0.91
CA ILE A 203 16.72 7.56 0.84
C ILE A 203 17.06 7.03 -0.56
N HIS A 204 16.07 7.00 -1.48
CA HIS A 204 16.17 6.27 -2.76
C HIS A 204 17.31 6.75 -3.65
N TRP A 205 17.48 8.05 -3.87
CA TRP A 205 18.57 8.53 -4.72
C TRP A 205 19.96 8.25 -4.14
N PRO A 206 20.23 8.51 -2.84
CA PRO A 206 21.48 8.09 -2.20
C PRO A 206 21.72 6.57 -2.21
N SER A 207 20.66 5.74 -2.18
CA SER A 207 20.77 4.28 -2.22
C SER A 207 20.84 3.69 -3.64
N GLY A 208 20.79 4.54 -4.68
CA GLY A 208 20.85 4.11 -6.07
C GLY A 208 19.51 3.68 -6.70
N GLY A 209 18.39 3.88 -6.01
CA GLY A 209 17.03 3.57 -6.47
C GLY A 209 16.48 4.54 -7.53
N TRP A 210 17.18 4.72 -8.64
CA TRP A 210 16.77 5.56 -9.76
C TRP A 210 15.75 4.83 -10.65
N GLY A 211 14.68 5.52 -11.08
CA GLY A 211 13.58 4.90 -11.82
C GLY A 211 12.67 4.02 -10.95
N TYR A 212 12.87 4.05 -9.62
CA TYR A 212 12.12 3.24 -8.67
C TYR A 212 10.80 3.90 -8.28
N PHE A 213 10.76 5.22 -8.07
CA PHE A 213 9.55 5.90 -7.59
C PHE A 213 8.28 5.66 -8.41
N PRO A 214 8.31 5.61 -9.76
CA PRO A 214 7.12 5.31 -10.55
C PRO A 214 6.41 4.02 -10.15
N THR A 215 7.16 3.06 -9.59
CA THR A 215 6.61 1.77 -9.18
C THR A 215 5.53 1.91 -8.10
N TYR A 216 5.59 2.94 -7.24
CA TYR A 216 4.60 3.17 -6.19
C TYR A 216 3.23 3.58 -6.74
N THR A 217 3.17 4.57 -7.64
CA THR A 217 1.90 4.98 -8.27
C THR A 217 1.38 3.90 -9.22
N LEU A 218 2.26 3.21 -9.95
CA LEU A 218 1.86 2.04 -10.74
C LEU A 218 1.28 0.94 -9.85
N GLY A 219 1.85 0.73 -8.66
CA GLY A 219 1.31 -0.16 -7.63
C GLY A 219 -0.09 0.25 -7.19
N ALA A 220 -0.31 1.53 -6.87
CA ALA A 220 -1.63 2.05 -6.47
C ALA A 220 -2.69 1.86 -7.57
N MET A 221 -2.34 2.18 -8.82
CA MET A 221 -3.22 1.96 -9.97
C MET A 221 -3.55 0.48 -10.17
N THR A 222 -2.53 -0.38 -10.07
CA THR A 222 -2.68 -1.83 -10.20
C THR A 222 -3.54 -2.39 -9.08
N ALA A 223 -3.36 -1.93 -7.84
CA ALA A 223 -4.13 -2.35 -6.68
C ALA A 223 -5.64 -2.08 -6.87
N ALA A 224 -5.99 -0.87 -7.29
CA ALA A 224 -7.38 -0.51 -7.57
C ALA A 224 -7.97 -1.36 -8.71
N GLN A 225 -7.20 -1.60 -9.78
CA GLN A 225 -7.66 -2.42 -10.91
C GLN A 225 -7.86 -3.90 -10.55
N LEU A 226 -6.92 -4.48 -9.79
CA LEU A 226 -7.03 -5.85 -9.30
C LEU A 226 -8.20 -6.00 -8.32
N PHE A 227 -8.39 -5.05 -7.41
CA PHE A 227 -9.50 -5.10 -6.46
C PHE A 227 -10.86 -4.94 -7.15
N ASP A 228 -10.97 -4.07 -8.15
CA ASP A 228 -12.16 -3.96 -9.00
C ASP A 228 -12.45 -5.29 -9.72
N ALA A 229 -11.44 -5.91 -10.32
CA ALA A 229 -11.58 -7.20 -10.99
C ALA A 229 -12.01 -8.32 -10.02
N ALA A 230 -11.40 -8.39 -8.83
CA ALA A 230 -11.75 -9.36 -7.80
C ALA A 230 -13.23 -9.24 -7.37
N LYS A 231 -13.70 -8.02 -7.11
CA LYS A 231 -15.12 -7.77 -6.74
C LYS A 231 -16.11 -8.15 -7.84
N ARG A 232 -15.74 -7.98 -9.11
CA ARG A 232 -16.58 -8.40 -10.24
C ARG A 232 -16.59 -9.91 -10.43
N ALA A 233 -15.47 -10.57 -10.14
CA ALA A 233 -15.33 -12.01 -10.29
C ALA A 233 -16.00 -12.79 -9.15
N ASP A 234 -15.99 -12.25 -7.93
CA ASP A 234 -16.59 -12.88 -6.75
C ASP A 234 -17.38 -11.85 -5.92
N GLY A 235 -18.70 -12.01 -5.92
CA GLY A 235 -19.63 -11.16 -5.18
C GLY A 235 -19.51 -11.25 -3.66
N ASP A 236 -18.82 -12.25 -3.10
CA ASP A 236 -18.58 -12.37 -1.65
C ASP A 236 -17.33 -11.60 -1.19
N VAL A 237 -16.59 -10.91 -2.07
CA VAL A 237 -15.40 -10.13 -1.67
C VAL A 237 -15.74 -9.06 -0.63
N LEU A 238 -16.68 -8.15 -0.92
CA LEU A 238 -17.06 -7.09 0.02
C LEU A 238 -17.85 -7.63 1.23
N PRO A 239 -18.87 -8.50 1.06
CA PRO A 239 -19.54 -9.12 2.20
C PRO A 239 -18.60 -9.93 3.09
N GLY A 240 -17.59 -10.59 2.54
CA GLY A 240 -16.54 -11.31 3.28
C GLY A 240 -15.73 -10.36 4.15
N ILE A 241 -15.20 -9.28 3.57
CA ILE A 241 -14.46 -8.24 4.30
C ILE A 241 -15.29 -7.66 5.46
N ALA A 242 -16.59 -7.41 5.25
CA ALA A 242 -17.50 -6.91 6.29
C ALA A 242 -17.67 -7.85 7.50
N ARG A 243 -17.34 -9.14 7.34
CA ARG A 243 -17.38 -10.17 8.39
C ARG A 243 -15.99 -10.55 8.90
N GLY A 244 -14.92 -9.96 8.34
CA GLY A 244 -13.54 -10.37 8.61
C GLY A 244 -13.12 -11.66 7.93
N ASP A 245 -13.73 -12.00 6.79
CA ASP A 245 -13.31 -13.11 5.93
C ASP A 245 -12.66 -12.57 4.66
N PHE A 246 -11.33 -12.56 4.63
CA PHE A 246 -10.54 -12.17 3.46
C PHE A 246 -10.31 -13.35 2.49
N GLY A 247 -10.81 -14.54 2.81
CA GLY A 247 -10.67 -15.73 1.99
C GLY A 247 -11.05 -15.51 0.52
N PRO A 248 -12.21 -14.90 0.20
CA PRO A 248 -12.60 -14.64 -1.19
C PRO A 248 -11.56 -13.84 -1.99
N VAL A 249 -11.13 -12.68 -1.47
CA VAL A 249 -10.16 -11.81 -2.16
C VAL A 249 -8.77 -12.46 -2.23
N VAL A 250 -8.31 -13.10 -1.16
CA VAL A 250 -7.00 -13.75 -1.13
C VAL A 250 -6.96 -14.93 -2.09
N ARG A 251 -8.02 -15.76 -2.17
CA ARG A 251 -8.11 -16.85 -3.15
C ARG A 251 -8.06 -16.33 -4.58
N TRP A 252 -8.78 -15.25 -4.87
CA TRP A 252 -8.73 -14.64 -6.21
C TRP A 252 -7.32 -14.16 -6.55
N LEU A 253 -6.64 -13.46 -5.63
CA LEU A 253 -5.27 -13.00 -5.86
C LEU A 253 -4.27 -14.15 -5.98
N ARG A 254 -4.46 -15.23 -5.21
CA ARG A 254 -3.62 -16.44 -5.30
C ARG A 254 -3.58 -16.98 -6.72
N SER A 255 -4.75 -17.28 -7.28
CA SER A 255 -4.83 -17.88 -8.61
C SER A 255 -4.46 -16.93 -9.74
N ASN A 256 -4.82 -15.65 -9.63
CA ASN A 256 -4.67 -14.71 -10.75
C ASN A 256 -3.34 -13.95 -10.75
N ILE A 257 -2.66 -13.84 -9.59
CA ILE A 257 -1.44 -13.04 -9.44
C ILE A 257 -0.33 -13.82 -8.74
N HIS A 258 -0.58 -14.35 -7.54
CA HIS A 258 0.49 -14.86 -6.69
C HIS A 258 1.16 -16.12 -7.28
N GLU A 259 0.35 -17.10 -7.69
CA GLU A 259 0.82 -18.37 -8.27
C GLU A 259 1.46 -18.17 -9.65
N GLN A 260 1.20 -17.05 -10.32
CA GLN A 260 1.78 -16.75 -11.63
C GLN A 260 3.26 -16.36 -11.53
N GLY A 261 3.74 -15.92 -10.35
CA GLY A 261 5.12 -15.50 -10.15
C GLY A 261 5.58 -14.52 -11.24
N SER A 262 6.61 -14.91 -11.96
CA SER A 262 7.19 -14.20 -13.12
C SER A 262 6.96 -14.94 -14.44
N LEU A 263 5.91 -15.75 -14.56
CA LEU A 263 5.55 -16.47 -15.78
C LEU A 263 5.16 -15.54 -16.93
N HIS A 264 4.51 -14.43 -16.61
CA HIS A 264 3.97 -13.48 -17.58
C HIS A 264 4.65 -12.13 -17.47
N GLU A 265 4.80 -11.44 -18.59
CA GLU A 265 5.11 -10.01 -18.60
C GLU A 265 4.02 -9.23 -17.85
N THR A 266 4.36 -8.10 -17.21
CA THR A 266 3.42 -7.38 -16.32
C THR A 266 2.11 -7.02 -17.03
N ASP A 267 2.18 -6.52 -18.26
CA ASP A 267 0.98 -6.16 -19.03
C ASP A 267 0.10 -7.37 -19.37
N ASP A 268 0.70 -8.53 -19.68
CA ASP A 268 -0.02 -9.78 -19.94
C ASP A 268 -0.63 -10.35 -18.66
N LEU A 269 0.12 -10.33 -17.55
CA LEU A 269 -0.37 -10.73 -16.22
C LEU A 269 -1.62 -9.93 -15.84
N LEU A 270 -1.55 -8.61 -15.95
CA LEU A 270 -2.68 -7.74 -15.61
C LEU A 270 -3.85 -7.94 -16.57
N THR A 271 -3.60 -8.02 -17.88
CA THR A 271 -4.66 -8.25 -18.88
C THR A 271 -5.36 -9.59 -18.66
N ARG A 272 -4.64 -10.65 -18.32
CA ARG A 272 -5.22 -11.95 -17.97
C ARG A 272 -6.08 -11.89 -16.71
N ALA A 273 -5.60 -11.22 -15.67
CA ALA A 273 -6.29 -11.14 -14.39
C ALA A 273 -7.53 -10.24 -14.46
N THR A 274 -7.48 -9.12 -15.20
CA THR A 274 -8.51 -8.06 -15.13
C THR A 274 -9.33 -7.93 -16.41
N GLY A 275 -8.93 -8.61 -17.48
CA GLY A 275 -9.52 -8.51 -18.82
C GLY A 275 -9.10 -7.26 -19.60
N ARG A 276 -8.14 -6.45 -19.11
CA ARG A 276 -7.66 -5.24 -19.78
C ARG A 276 -6.24 -4.82 -19.35
N PRO A 277 -5.50 -4.06 -20.17
CA PRO A 277 -4.25 -3.43 -19.75
C PRO A 277 -4.42 -2.53 -18.52
N LEU A 278 -3.31 -2.10 -17.91
CA LEU A 278 -3.36 -1.14 -16.80
C LEU A 278 -4.00 0.18 -17.24
N ASP A 279 -5.02 0.62 -16.52
CA ASP A 279 -5.85 1.76 -16.88
C ASP A 279 -6.01 2.72 -15.70
N ALA A 280 -5.49 3.95 -15.86
CA ALA A 280 -5.55 4.99 -14.83
C ALA A 280 -6.98 5.42 -14.49
N SER A 281 -7.94 5.25 -15.41
CA SER A 281 -9.33 5.61 -15.15
C SER A 281 -9.95 4.79 -14.01
N VAL A 282 -9.52 3.55 -13.81
CA VAL A 282 -10.00 2.70 -12.71
C VAL A 282 -9.60 3.26 -11.35
N PHE A 283 -8.35 3.73 -11.22
CA PHE A 283 -7.88 4.38 -10.00
C PHE A 283 -8.57 5.73 -9.77
N ILE A 284 -8.78 6.51 -10.81
CA ILE A 284 -9.52 7.79 -10.73
C ILE A 284 -10.97 7.55 -10.28
N THR A 285 -11.68 6.59 -10.87
CA THR A 285 -13.04 6.23 -10.46
C THR A 285 -13.08 5.78 -9.00
N HIS A 286 -12.11 4.98 -8.56
CA HIS A 286 -11.98 4.57 -7.16
C HIS A 286 -11.85 5.78 -6.22
N LEU A 287 -10.95 6.73 -6.53
CA LEU A 287 -10.78 7.95 -5.74
C LEU A 287 -12.06 8.79 -5.71
N ARG A 288 -12.74 8.98 -6.85
CA ARG A 288 -14.01 9.72 -6.91
C ARG A 288 -15.08 9.06 -6.05
N ARG A 289 -15.22 7.74 -6.11
CA ARG A 289 -16.15 7.00 -5.27
C ARG A 289 -15.84 7.17 -3.78
N ARG A 290 -14.57 7.03 -3.39
CA ARG A 290 -14.16 7.10 -1.99
C ARG A 290 -14.32 8.49 -1.39
N TYR A 291 -13.89 9.53 -2.12
CA TYR A 291 -13.77 10.88 -1.57
C TYR A 291 -14.93 11.80 -1.93
N LEU A 292 -15.67 11.52 -3.00
CA LEU A 292 -16.82 12.33 -3.45
C LEU A 292 -18.15 11.58 -3.31
N GLY A 293 -18.14 10.26 -3.05
CA GLY A 293 -19.35 9.45 -2.97
C GLY A 293 -20.03 9.21 -4.32
N GLU A 294 -19.30 9.36 -5.42
CA GLU A 294 -19.81 9.14 -6.77
C GLU A 294 -19.89 7.64 -7.11
N GLU A 295 -20.94 7.20 -7.82
CA GLU A 295 -21.12 5.80 -8.23
C GLU A 295 -20.19 5.40 -9.39
#